data_AF-A0A4S0IEQ5-F1
#
_entry.id   AF-A0A4S0IEQ5-F1
#
_cell.length_a   1.000
_cell.length_b   1.000
_cell.length_c   1.000
_cell.angle_alpha   90.00
_cell.angle_beta   90.00
_cell.angle_gamma   90.00
#
_symmetry.space_group_name_H-M   'P 1'
#
loop_
_entity.id
_entity.type
_entity.pdbx_description
1 polymer ?
#
loop_
_entity_poly.entity_id
_entity_poly.type
_entity_poly.pdbx_seq_one_letter_code
_entity_poly.pdbx_strand_id
1 'polypeptide(L)'
;AKVAAPRYDRGAITPGIVHLGVGAFHRAHQAAYIDECLAAGETGWGITGVSLRSADTRDALAPQDGLYTLAVRGSGGEKLHVIGSIGSLLVAPEDPAAVLAVLTDPRT
;
A
#
# COMPACT_ATOMS: atom_id res chain seq x y z
N ALA A 1 -18.20 6.98 13.18
CA ALA A 1 -18.29 5.72 12.39
C ALA A 1 -17.26 4.73 12.92
N LYS A 2 -17.55 3.42 12.93
CA LYS A 2 -16.56 2.40 13.29
C LYS A 2 -15.58 2.25 12.12
N VAL A 3 -14.28 2.41 12.39
CA VAL A 3 -13.21 2.23 11.39
C VAL A 3 -12.60 0.85 11.62
N ALA A 4 -12.59 0.00 10.59
CA ALA A 4 -11.89 -1.28 10.64
C ALA A 4 -10.38 -1.05 10.51
N ALA A 5 -9.57 -1.86 11.20
CA ALA A 5 -8.12 -1.85 11.13
C ALA A 5 -7.60 -3.15 10.48
N PRO A 6 -6.36 -3.16 9.95
CA PRO A 6 -5.72 -4.38 9.48
C PRO A 6 -5.76 -5.48 10.54
N ARG A 7 -6.06 -6.72 10.14
CA ARG A 7 -6.21 -7.88 11.04
C ARG A 7 -4.98 -8.79 11.04
N TYR A 8 -3.84 -8.28 10.59
CA TYR A 8 -2.57 -8.98 10.47
C TYR A 8 -1.45 -8.12 11.09
N ASP A 9 -0.38 -8.78 11.51
CA ASP A 9 0.82 -8.07 11.99
C ASP A 9 1.58 -7.50 10.80
N ARG A 10 1.58 -6.18 10.65
CA ARG A 10 2.29 -5.49 9.57
C ARG A 10 3.81 -5.70 9.64
N GLY A 11 4.37 -5.94 10.83
CA GLY A 11 5.80 -6.20 11.02
C GLY A 11 6.24 -7.55 10.46
N ALA A 12 5.31 -8.49 10.25
CA ALA A 12 5.58 -9.80 9.66
C ALA A 12 5.46 -9.81 8.12
N ILE A 13 5.03 -8.71 7.49
CA ILE A 13 4.80 -8.66 6.05
C ILE A 13 6.09 -8.30 5.32
N THR A 14 6.40 -9.09 4.30
CA THR A 14 7.55 -8.85 3.41
C THR A 14 7.08 -8.33 2.06
N PRO A 15 7.85 -7.45 1.40
CA PRO A 15 7.51 -6.96 0.09
C PRO A 15 7.64 -8.07 -0.95
N GLY A 16 6.63 -8.19 -1.82
CA GLY A 16 6.66 -9.05 -3.01
C GLY A 16 5.91 -8.49 -4.20
N ILE A 17 5.48 -7.22 -4.11
CA ILE A 17 4.85 -6.48 -5.21
C ILE A 17 5.47 -5.09 -5.29
N VAL A 18 5.98 -4.72 -6.46
CA VAL A 18 6.30 -3.33 -6.79
C VAL A 18 5.19 -2.73 -7.64
N HIS A 19 4.56 -1.65 -7.15
CA HIS A 19 3.49 -0.97 -7.89
C HIS A 19 3.94 0.38 -8.44
N LEU A 20 3.98 0.50 -9.77
CA LEU A 20 4.34 1.75 -10.45
C LEU A 20 3.11 2.65 -10.62
N GLY A 21 3.05 3.74 -9.87
CA GLY A 21 1.96 4.72 -9.90
C GLY A 21 0.92 4.48 -8.81
N VAL A 22 1.20 4.96 -7.59
CA VAL A 22 0.33 4.80 -6.40
C VAL A 22 -0.88 5.75 -6.42
N GLY A 23 -1.71 5.67 -7.45
CA GLY A 23 -2.89 6.51 -7.63
C GLY A 23 -4.09 6.12 -6.77
N ALA A 24 -5.16 6.92 -6.85
CA ALA A 24 -6.40 6.66 -6.13
C ALA A 24 -7.02 5.29 -6.47
N PHE A 25 -6.99 4.89 -7.76
CA PHE A 25 -7.53 3.58 -8.17
C PHE A 25 -6.74 2.41 -7.59
N HIS A 26 -5.40 2.49 -7.58
CA HIS A 26 -4.58 1.46 -6.98
C HIS A 26 -4.91 1.25 -5.50
N ARG A 27 -4.97 2.36 -4.76
CA ARG A 27 -5.33 2.36 -3.34
C ARG A 27 -6.77 1.88 -3.10
N ALA A 28 -7.70 2.21 -3.97
CA ALA A 28 -9.09 1.78 -3.83
C ALA A 28 -9.35 0.32 -4.25
N HIS A 29 -8.42 -0.32 -4.97
CA HIS A 29 -8.66 -1.61 -5.61
C HIS A 29 -7.56 -2.63 -5.32
N GLN A 30 -6.40 -2.57 -5.99
CA GLN A 30 -5.38 -3.63 -5.85
C GLN A 30 -4.85 -3.69 -4.41
N ALA A 31 -4.50 -2.55 -3.83
CA ALA A 31 -4.01 -2.51 -2.45
C ALA A 31 -5.08 -3.00 -1.45
N ALA A 32 -6.37 -2.80 -1.74
CA ALA A 32 -7.46 -3.29 -0.89
C ALA A 32 -7.59 -4.81 -0.93
N TYR A 33 -7.52 -5.43 -2.11
CA TYR A 33 -7.51 -6.89 -2.22
C TYR A 33 -6.28 -7.52 -1.59
N ILE A 34 -5.11 -6.91 -1.77
CA ILE A 34 -3.89 -7.40 -1.12
C ILE A 34 -4.02 -7.31 0.41
N ASP A 35 -4.61 -6.25 0.96
CA ASP A 35 -4.89 -6.14 2.40
C ASP A 35 -5.74 -7.30 2.92
N GLU A 36 -6.75 -7.73 2.15
CA GLU A 36 -7.56 -8.91 2.47
C GLU A 36 -6.77 -10.21 2.37
N CYS A 37 -5.88 -10.37 1.38
CA CYS A 37 -4.99 -11.52 1.28
C CYS A 37 -4.05 -11.61 2.49
N LEU A 38 -3.46 -10.48 2.91
CA LEU A 38 -2.62 -10.43 4.11
C LEU A 38 -3.42 -10.78 5.37
N ALA A 39 -4.65 -10.29 5.48
CA ALA A 39 -5.57 -10.67 6.55
C ALA A 39 -5.99 -12.15 6.52
N ALA A 40 -5.88 -12.82 5.36
CA ALA A 40 -6.12 -14.25 5.20
C ALA A 40 -4.88 -15.12 5.51
N GLY A 41 -3.76 -14.51 5.89
CA GLY A 41 -2.54 -15.20 6.31
C GLY A 41 -1.39 -15.12 5.32
N GLU A 42 -1.55 -14.43 4.18
CA GLU A 42 -0.40 -14.19 3.32
C GLU A 42 0.59 -13.20 3.94
N THR A 43 1.87 -13.42 3.69
CA THR A 43 2.96 -12.59 4.26
C THR A 43 3.96 -12.10 3.22
N GLY A 44 3.96 -12.70 2.03
CA GLY A 44 4.90 -12.37 0.96
C GLY A 44 4.44 -11.24 0.03
N TRP A 45 3.21 -10.73 0.18
CA TRP A 45 2.59 -9.88 -0.84
C TRP A 45 2.53 -8.39 -0.45
N GLY A 46 3.39 -7.94 0.46
CA GLY A 46 3.50 -6.53 0.80
C GLY A 46 3.84 -5.68 -0.42
N ILE A 47 3.30 -4.46 -0.48
CA ILE A 47 3.46 -3.55 -1.62
C ILE A 47 4.53 -2.51 -1.31
N THR A 48 5.50 -2.40 -2.21
CA THR A 48 6.34 -1.20 -2.37
C THR A 48 5.78 -0.34 -3.50
N GLY A 49 5.26 0.83 -3.14
CA GLY A 49 4.77 1.80 -4.12
C GLY A 49 5.89 2.62 -4.73
N VAL A 50 5.82 2.92 -6.03
CA VAL A 50 6.78 3.81 -6.70
C VAL A 50 6.02 4.91 -7.43
N SER A 51 6.29 6.16 -7.08
CA SER A 51 5.87 7.30 -7.89
C SER A 51 6.95 7.62 -8.92
N LEU A 52 6.56 7.73 -10.19
CA LEU A 52 7.48 8.10 -11.28
C LEU A 52 7.58 9.62 -11.50
N ARG A 53 6.79 10.43 -10.77
CA ARG A 53 6.62 11.87 -11.05
C ARG A 53 6.75 12.76 -9.82
N SER A 54 5.82 12.67 -8.87
CA SER A 54 5.76 13.56 -7.70
C SER A 54 5.84 12.81 -6.37
N ALA A 55 6.28 13.53 -5.33
CA ALA A 55 6.40 13.00 -3.97
C ALA A 55 5.08 13.05 -3.17
N ASP A 56 4.06 13.78 -3.64
CA ASP A 56 2.87 14.12 -2.85
C ASP A 56 2.21 12.91 -2.15
N THR A 57 2.11 11.77 -2.85
CA THR A 57 1.53 10.55 -2.25
C THR A 57 2.47 9.91 -1.22
N ARG A 58 3.79 9.90 -1.46
CA ARG A 58 4.79 9.45 -0.47
C ARG A 58 4.73 10.35 0.76
N ASP A 59 4.72 11.66 0.58
CA ASP A 59 4.70 12.64 1.68
C ASP A 59 3.42 12.56 2.51
N ALA A 60 2.27 12.27 1.87
CA ALA A 60 1.01 12.09 2.57
C ALA A 60 0.92 10.77 3.37
N LEU A 61 1.54 9.69 2.88
CA LEU A 61 1.42 8.35 3.48
C LEU A 61 2.58 7.98 4.40
N ALA A 62 3.79 8.51 4.18
CA ALA A 62 4.97 8.16 4.96
C ALA A 62 4.84 8.49 6.46
N PRO A 63 4.28 9.65 6.88
CA PRO A 63 4.05 9.93 8.32
C PRO A 63 3.03 8.99 8.98
N GLN A 64 2.31 8.19 8.19
CA GLN A 64 1.31 7.22 8.63
C GLN A 64 1.78 5.78 8.41
N ASP A 65 3.08 5.55 8.22
CA ASP A 65 3.66 4.24 7.92
C ASP A 65 3.01 3.55 6.72
N GLY A 66 2.63 4.30 5.68
CA GLY A 66 1.95 3.78 4.48
C GLY A 66 0.45 3.53 4.64
N LEU A 67 -0.12 3.76 5.83
CA LEU A 67 -1.55 3.58 6.11
C LEU A 67 -2.40 4.65 5.46
N TYR A 68 -3.60 4.26 5.02
CA TYR A 68 -4.66 5.18 4.61
C TYR A 68 -6.03 4.55 4.83
N THR A 69 -7.09 5.37 4.81
CA THR A 69 -8.46 4.88 4.94
C THR A 69 -9.12 4.71 3.57
N LEU A 70 -9.66 3.51 3.32
CA LEU A 70 -10.61 3.24 2.24
C LEU A 70 -12.04 3.53 2.73
N ALA A 71 -12.74 4.41 2.02
CA ALA A 71 -14.15 4.69 2.26
C ALA A 71 -15.01 4.09 1.13
N VAL A 72 -15.78 3.06 1.45
CA VAL A 72 -16.77 2.47 0.53
C VAL A 72 -18.13 3.08 0.85
N ARG A 73 -18.70 3.79 -0.12
CA ARG A 73 -19.97 4.54 0.01
C ARG A 73 -21.01 3.99 -0.96
N GLY A 74 -22.22 3.77 -0.46
CA GLY A 74 -23.37 3.37 -1.27
C GLY A 74 -24.68 3.72 -0.59
N SER A 75 -25.80 3.26 -1.13
CA SER A 75 -27.15 3.51 -0.57
C SER A 75 -27.33 2.98 0.85
N GLY A 76 -26.59 1.95 1.25
CA GLY A 76 -26.58 1.38 2.59
C GLY A 76 -25.67 2.10 3.60
N GLY A 77 -25.07 3.24 3.24
CA GLY A 77 -24.19 4.02 4.10
C GLY A 77 -22.70 3.94 3.74
N GLU A 78 -21.85 4.27 4.70
CA GLU A 78 -20.40 4.35 4.56
C GLU A 78 -19.70 3.31 5.43
N LYS A 79 -18.73 2.60 4.83
CA LYS A 79 -17.80 1.71 5.54
C LYS A 79 -16.38 2.25 5.41
N LEU A 80 -15.67 2.33 6.52
CA LEU A 80 -14.31 2.81 6.62
C LEU A 80 -13.38 1.67 7.04
N HIS A 81 -12.27 1.50 6.33
CA HIS A 81 -11.25 0.49 6.63
C HIS A 81 -9.85 1.08 6.42
N VAL A 82 -8.98 0.95 7.42
CA VAL A 82 -7.57 1.32 7.30
C VAL A 82 -6.83 0.22 6.55
N ILE A 83 -6.25 0.57 5.41
CA ILE A 83 -5.46 -0.34 4.57
C ILE A 83 -3.99 -0.25 4.96
N GLY A 84 -3.34 -1.40 5.13
CA GLY A 84 -1.95 -1.52 5.55
C GLY A 84 -1.03 -2.27 4.59
N SER A 85 -1.53 -2.67 3.42
CA SER A 85 -0.79 -3.47 2.42
C SER A 85 0.37 -2.73 1.76
N ILE A 86 0.41 -1.39 1.82
CA ILE A 86 1.55 -0.59 1.37
C ILE A 86 2.52 -0.43 2.54
N GLY A 87 3.71 -1.05 2.41
CA GLY A 87 4.76 -1.01 3.43
C GLY A 87 5.77 0.12 3.22
N SER A 88 6.04 0.49 1.96
CA SER A 88 7.00 1.54 1.63
C SER A 88 6.61 2.27 0.34
N LEU A 89 7.08 3.52 0.18
CA LEU A 89 6.90 4.31 -1.03
C LEU A 89 8.22 4.96 -1.45
N LEU A 90 8.56 4.83 -2.74
CA LEU A 90 9.72 5.45 -3.37
C LEU A 90 9.26 6.51 -4.39
N VAL A 91 10.13 7.47 -4.67
CA VAL A 91 9.94 8.50 -5.70
C VAL A 91 11.11 8.36 -6.68
N ALA A 92 10.84 7.87 -7.88
CA ALA A 92 11.89 7.48 -8.83
C ALA A 92 12.84 8.64 -9.22
N PRO A 93 12.38 9.89 -9.39
CA PRO A 93 13.29 11.02 -9.59
C PRO A 93 14.21 11.34 -8.40
N GLU A 94 13.85 10.96 -7.17
CA GLU A 94 14.65 11.21 -5.96
C GLU A 94 15.71 10.11 -5.75
N ASP A 95 15.34 8.84 -5.98
CA ASP A 95 16.25 7.71 -5.82
C ASP A 95 15.96 6.58 -6.84
N PRO A 96 16.46 6.70 -8.08
CA PRO A 96 16.26 5.68 -9.11
C PRO A 96 17.00 4.38 -8.80
N ALA A 97 18.08 4.42 -8.01
CA ALA A 97 18.83 3.24 -7.62
C ALA A 97 18.04 2.39 -6.63
N ALA A 98 17.37 2.99 -5.64
CA ALA A 98 16.46 2.29 -4.76
C ALA A 98 15.29 1.65 -5.52
N VAL A 99 14.75 2.34 -6.53
CA VAL A 99 13.70 1.78 -7.39
C VAL A 99 14.20 0.55 -8.16
N LEU A 100 15.39 0.61 -8.75
CA LEU A 100 15.98 -0.55 -9.43
C LEU A 100 16.24 -1.71 -8.46
N ALA A 101 16.71 -1.40 -7.25
CA ALA A 101 16.96 -2.41 -6.22
C ALA A 101 15.68 -3.17 -5.86
N VAL A 102 14.55 -2.48 -5.65
CA VAL A 102 13.29 -3.16 -5.35
C VAL A 102 12.68 -3.86 -6.56
N LEU A 103 12.96 -3.43 -7.79
CA LEU A 103 12.49 -4.11 -9.01
C LEU A 103 13.30 -5.37 -9.36
N THR A 104 14.48 -5.54 -8.77
CA THR A 104 15.39 -6.66 -9.05
C THR A 104 15.60 -7.57 -7.83
N ASP A 105 14.90 -7.30 -6.73
CA ASP A 105 14.90 -8.17 -5.56
C ASP A 105 14.21 -9.50 -5.92
N PRO A 106 14.82 -10.67 -5.66
CA PRO A 106 14.22 -11.95 -6.02
C PRO A 106 12.90 -12.27 -5.32
N ARG A 107 12.50 -11.48 -4.30
CA ARG A 107 11.21 -11.61 -3.62
C ARG A 107 10.06 -10.90 -4.33
N THR A 108 10.36 -10.00 -5.27
CA THR A 108 9.41 -9.17 -6.04
C THR A 108 9.50 -9.48 -7.52
#